data_AF-A0A8X6IQL0-F1
#
_entry.id   AF-A0A8X6IQL0-F1
#
_cell.length_a   1.000
_cell.length_b   1.000
_cell.length_c   1.000
_cell.angle_alpha   90.00
_cell.angle_beta   90.00
_cell.angle_gamma   90.00
#
_symmetry.space_group_name_H-M   'P 1'
#
loop_
_entity.id
_entity.type
_entity.pdbx_description
1 polymer ?
#
loop_
_entity_poly.entity_id
_entity_poly.type
_entity_poly.pdbx_seq_one_letter_code
_entity_poly.pdbx_strand_id
1 'polypeptide(L)'
;MTKVRLELLTDIDRHLFIEKGIRGGVAMISHHYAKTNNAYLSTYDSSFPSSYIIYLDANNLYGWAMSQNLPTQDFSWTDEYVNFMNVPDDSDVGYIFEADFEYPDELHDLHNCYPLAPEEIEVTVSECSSYTKNIAKEFSILRSKSVEKLVNISRNKTKYVLHLEI
;
A
#
# COMPACT_ATOMS: atom_id res chain seq x y z
N MET A 1 29.66 9.67 4.17
CA MET A 1 29.01 10.11 2.91
C MET A 1 29.27 9.04 1.87
N THR A 2 28.21 8.49 1.27
CA THR A 2 28.25 7.30 0.39
C THR A 2 28.94 7.51 -0.96
N LYS A 3 29.20 8.78 -1.35
CA LYS A 3 29.76 9.18 -2.66
C LYS A 3 28.93 8.73 -3.88
N VAL A 4 27.72 8.23 -3.65
CA VAL A 4 26.75 7.87 -4.69
C VAL A 4 26.40 9.12 -5.51
N ARG A 5 26.30 8.95 -6.83
CA ARG A 5 25.82 9.96 -7.76
C ARG A 5 24.45 9.51 -8.26
N LEU A 6 23.46 10.39 -8.16
CA LEU A 6 22.13 10.13 -8.68
C LEU A 6 22.05 10.63 -10.12
N GLU A 7 21.62 9.78 -11.04
CA GLU A 7 21.29 10.17 -12.39
C GLU A 7 20.03 11.03 -12.39
N LEU A 8 20.01 12.09 -13.20
CA LEU A 8 18.83 12.87 -13.44
C LEU A 8 18.03 12.23 -14.58
N LEU A 9 16.76 11.91 -14.33
CA LEU A 9 15.83 11.49 -15.38
C LEU A 9 15.54 12.67 -16.31
N THR A 10 16.13 12.66 -17.51
CA THR A 10 15.93 13.71 -18.52
C THR A 10 14.82 13.39 -19.52
N ASP A 11 14.38 12.13 -19.55
CA ASP A 11 13.34 11.62 -20.44
C ASP A 11 11.97 11.70 -19.77
N ILE A 12 11.04 12.40 -20.41
CA ILE A 12 9.72 12.68 -19.83
C ILE A 12 8.89 11.41 -19.67
N ASP A 13 8.99 10.45 -20.58
CA ASP A 13 8.20 9.23 -20.54
C ASP A 13 8.69 8.32 -19.40
N ARG A 14 10.01 8.21 -19.21
CA ARG A 14 10.60 7.51 -18.05
C ARG A 14 10.22 8.18 -16.74
N HIS A 15 10.23 9.51 -16.70
CA HIS A 15 9.85 10.26 -15.51
C HIS A 15 8.39 9.99 -15.12
N LEU A 16 7.46 10.12 -16.07
CA LEU A 16 6.03 9.88 -15.85
C LEU A 16 5.75 8.41 -15.48
N PHE A 17 6.50 7.46 -16.05
CA PHE A 17 6.37 6.05 -15.72
C PHE A 17 6.77 5.75 -14.28
N ILE A 18 7.89 6.32 -13.82
CA ILE A 18 8.34 6.20 -12.43
C ILE A 18 7.36 6.90 -11.49
N GLU A 19 6.92 8.11 -11.83
CA GLU A 19 5.93 8.87 -11.04
C GLU A 19 4.62 8.08 -10.88
N LYS A 20 4.15 7.43 -11.95
CA LYS A 20 2.98 6.54 -11.93
C LYS A 20 3.16 5.34 -10.99
N GLY A 21 4.38 4.94 -10.65
CA GLY A 21 4.67 3.90 -9.66
C GLY A 21 4.76 4.40 -8.21
N ILE A 22 4.84 5.72 -7.98
CA ILE A 22 4.99 6.28 -6.64
C ILE A 22 3.66 6.12 -5.88
N ARG A 23 3.74 5.59 -4.66
CA ARG A 23 2.62 5.47 -3.73
C ARG A 23 2.99 6.06 -2.38
N GLY A 24 1.99 6.63 -1.71
CA GLY A 24 2.13 7.13 -0.34
C GLY A 24 2.15 6.00 0.70
N GLY A 25 2.10 6.39 1.97
CA GLY A 25 1.94 5.45 3.07
C GLY A 25 0.57 4.77 3.03
N VAL A 26 0.54 3.47 3.32
CA VAL A 26 -0.70 2.71 3.44
C VAL A 26 -1.37 3.06 4.77
N ALA A 27 -2.61 3.56 4.70
CA ALA A 27 -3.43 3.87 5.85
C ALA A 27 -4.76 3.14 5.73
N MET A 28 -4.95 2.10 6.55
CA MET A 28 -6.12 1.22 6.49
C MET A 28 -6.64 0.88 7.88
N ILE A 29 -7.95 0.73 8.00
CA ILE A 29 -8.64 0.17 9.16
C ILE A 29 -9.30 -1.12 8.71
N SER A 30 -8.75 -2.27 9.10
CA SER A 30 -9.33 -3.59 8.80
C SER A 30 -10.41 -4.02 9.81
N HIS A 31 -10.34 -3.49 11.04
CA HIS A 31 -11.29 -3.79 12.10
C HIS A 31 -11.70 -2.51 12.84
N HIS A 32 -12.99 -2.14 12.78
CA HIS A 32 -13.46 -0.84 13.27
C HIS A 32 -13.48 -0.71 14.80
N TYR A 33 -13.66 -1.81 15.54
CA TYR A 33 -13.77 -1.77 16.99
C TYR A 33 -13.27 -3.07 17.62
N ALA A 34 -12.20 -2.98 18.40
CA ALA A 34 -11.71 -4.07 19.24
C ALA A 34 -11.82 -3.70 20.71
N LYS A 35 -12.30 -4.63 21.53
CA LYS A 35 -12.27 -4.55 23.00
C LYS A 35 -11.64 -5.81 23.56
N THR A 36 -10.78 -5.65 24.54
CA THR A 36 -10.03 -6.75 25.15
C THR A 36 -10.42 -6.99 26.60
N ASN A 37 -10.27 -8.23 27.05
CA ASN A 37 -10.43 -8.63 28.44
C ASN A 37 -9.05 -8.64 29.10
N ASN A 38 -8.49 -7.45 29.31
CA ASN A 38 -7.13 -7.30 29.82
C ASN A 38 -7.10 -7.45 31.35
N ALA A 39 -6.35 -8.44 31.85
CA ALA A 39 -6.25 -8.76 33.29
C ALA A 39 -5.68 -7.62 34.16
N TYR A 40 -5.02 -6.64 33.56
CA TYR A 40 -4.45 -5.49 34.26
C TYR A 40 -5.41 -4.29 34.37
N LEU A 41 -6.62 -4.37 33.81
CA LEU A 41 -7.61 -3.30 33.83
C LEU A 41 -8.74 -3.59 34.83
N SER A 42 -9.34 -2.53 35.39
CA SER A 42 -10.45 -2.64 36.36
C SER A 42 -11.73 -3.24 35.77
N THR A 43 -11.83 -3.32 34.44
CA THR A 43 -12.95 -3.90 33.70
C THR A 43 -12.77 -5.39 33.38
N TYR A 44 -11.72 -6.02 33.90
CA TYR A 44 -11.44 -7.44 33.69
C TYR A 44 -12.56 -8.33 34.24
N ASP A 45 -12.93 -9.35 33.47
CA ASP A 45 -13.85 -10.39 33.89
C ASP A 45 -13.17 -11.77 33.82
N SER A 46 -13.00 -12.41 34.97
CA SER A 46 -12.37 -13.73 35.10
C SER A 46 -13.15 -14.87 34.43
N SER A 47 -14.40 -14.62 34.05
CA SER A 47 -15.24 -15.58 33.33
C SER A 47 -14.82 -15.74 31.87
N PHE A 48 -14.06 -14.79 31.33
CA PHE A 48 -13.58 -14.81 29.95
C PHE A 48 -12.04 -14.96 29.90
N PRO A 49 -11.49 -15.58 28.84
CA PRO A 49 -10.04 -15.59 28.62
C PRO A 49 -9.45 -14.18 28.56
N SER A 50 -8.20 -14.02 28.99
CA SER A 50 -7.50 -12.74 28.88
C SER A 50 -7.13 -12.44 27.43
N SER A 51 -7.28 -11.18 27.01
CA SER A 51 -6.84 -10.69 25.71
C SER A 51 -6.21 -9.30 25.80
N TYR A 52 -5.40 -8.94 24.82
CA TYR A 52 -4.58 -7.72 24.81
C TYR A 52 -4.54 -7.11 23.41
N ILE A 53 -4.44 -5.78 23.33
CA ILE A 53 -4.13 -5.06 22.09
C ILE A 53 -2.66 -4.67 22.16
N ILE A 54 -1.92 -4.95 21.08
CA ILE A 54 -0.54 -4.52 20.93
C ILE A 54 -0.49 -3.31 19.99
N TYR A 55 0.35 -2.34 20.34
CA TYR A 55 0.70 -1.23 19.46
C TYR A 55 2.15 -1.42 19.02
N LEU A 56 2.35 -1.50 17.71
CA LEU A 56 3.66 -1.66 17.09
C LEU A 56 3.94 -0.42 16.25
N ASP A 57 5.14 0.14 16.40
CA ASP A 57 5.60 1.29 15.64
C ASP A 57 7.05 1.05 15.19
N ALA A 58 7.33 1.34 13.92
CA ALA A 58 8.65 1.17 13.34
C ALA A 58 9.47 2.44 13.53
N ASN A 59 10.53 2.36 14.35
CA ASN A 59 11.47 3.46 14.54
C ASN A 59 12.21 3.77 13.23
N ASN A 60 11.99 4.96 12.66
CA ASN A 60 12.67 5.44 11.46
C ASN A 60 12.44 4.54 10.22
N LEU A 61 11.17 4.23 9.90
CA LEU A 61 10.78 3.40 8.76
C LEU A 61 11.43 3.84 7.43
N TYR A 62 11.36 5.13 7.09
CA TYR A 62 11.96 5.64 5.86
C TYR A 62 13.49 5.57 5.88
N GLY A 63 14.15 5.78 7.02
CA GLY A 63 15.60 5.62 7.10
C GLY A 63 16.05 4.17 6.93
N TRP A 64 15.27 3.21 7.43
CA TRP A 64 15.50 1.79 7.16
C TRP A 64 15.30 1.46 5.68
N ALA A 65 14.24 1.96 5.05
CA ALA A 65 14.01 1.80 3.60
C ALA A 65 15.13 2.44 2.76
N MET A 66 15.62 3.61 3.16
CA MET A 66 16.77 4.29 2.53
C MET A 66 18.10 3.57 2.73
N SER A 67 18.15 2.56 3.61
CA SER A 67 19.32 1.71 3.82
C SER A 67 19.29 0.44 2.95
N GLN A 68 18.17 0.16 2.25
CA GLN A 68 18.08 -0.90 1.26
C GLN A 68 18.73 -0.46 -0.06
N ASN A 69 18.88 -1.37 -1.02
CA ASN A 69 19.35 -0.98 -2.35
C ASN A 69 18.26 -0.15 -3.05
N LEU A 70 18.69 0.94 -3.66
CA LEU A 70 17.79 1.88 -4.33
C LEU A 70 18.30 2.11 -5.76
N PRO A 71 17.39 2.32 -6.73
CA PRO A 71 17.78 2.69 -8.08
C PRO A 71 18.47 4.07 -8.06
N THR A 72 19.67 4.14 -8.63
CA THR A 72 20.50 5.36 -8.60
C THR A 72 20.87 5.90 -9.97
N GLN A 73 21.04 5.04 -10.97
CA GLN A 73 21.53 5.39 -12.31
C GLN A 73 21.23 4.27 -13.33
N ASP A 74 21.62 4.51 -14.58
CA ASP A 74 21.51 3.65 -15.75
C ASP A 74 20.05 3.32 -16.13
N PHE A 75 19.16 4.32 -16.01
CA PHE A 75 17.74 4.15 -16.31
C PHE A 75 17.49 3.99 -17.82
N SER A 76 17.14 2.79 -18.26
CA SER A 76 16.80 2.51 -19.66
C SER A 76 15.55 1.66 -19.81
N TRP A 77 14.82 1.85 -20.92
CA TRP A 77 13.81 0.90 -21.36
C TRP A 77 14.46 -0.40 -21.83
N THR A 78 13.81 -1.52 -21.58
CA THR A 78 14.25 -2.83 -22.07
C THR A 78 13.05 -3.56 -22.68
N ASP A 79 13.28 -4.16 -23.85
CA ASP A 79 12.34 -5.08 -24.50
C ASP A 79 12.65 -6.55 -24.12
N GLU A 80 13.64 -6.77 -23.27
CA GLU A 80 14.06 -8.11 -22.86
C GLU A 80 12.99 -8.77 -22.00
N TYR A 81 12.75 -10.06 -22.26
CA TYR A 81 11.90 -10.86 -21.39
C TYR A 81 12.63 -11.14 -20.07
N VAL A 82 12.14 -10.56 -19.00
CA VAL A 82 12.65 -10.77 -17.64
C VAL A 82 11.70 -11.70 -16.89
N ASN A 83 12.21 -12.85 -16.46
CA ASN A 83 11.49 -13.69 -15.52
C ASN A 83 11.68 -13.14 -14.09
N PHE A 84 10.81 -12.21 -13.71
CA PHE A 84 10.86 -11.52 -12.42
C PHE A 84 10.82 -12.45 -11.20
N MET A 85 10.25 -13.66 -11.32
CA MET A 85 10.22 -14.65 -10.23
C MET A 85 11.60 -15.24 -9.91
N ASN A 86 12.58 -15.04 -10.79
CA ASN A 86 13.93 -15.59 -10.68
C ASN A 86 15.00 -14.50 -10.46
N VAL A 87 14.61 -13.23 -10.33
CA VAL A 87 15.55 -12.15 -10.04
C VAL A 87 15.84 -12.17 -8.52
N PRO A 88 17.12 -12.24 -8.09
CA PRO A 88 17.46 -12.16 -6.68
C PRO A 88 17.11 -10.79 -6.09
N ASP A 89 16.70 -10.78 -4.82
CA ASP A 89 16.41 -9.56 -4.06
C ASP A 89 17.66 -8.70 -3.81
N ASP A 90 18.87 -9.14 -4.18
CA ASP A 90 20.14 -8.40 -4.04
C ASP A 90 20.85 -8.16 -5.40
N SER A 91 20.07 -8.22 -6.48
CA SER A 91 20.55 -8.01 -7.84
C SER A 91 21.18 -6.62 -8.03
N ASP A 92 22.25 -6.49 -8.80
CA ASP A 92 22.79 -5.15 -9.14
C ASP A 92 21.84 -4.35 -10.07
N VAL A 93 20.88 -5.03 -10.70
CA VAL A 93 19.91 -4.46 -11.65
C VAL A 93 18.49 -4.68 -11.15
N GLY A 94 17.74 -3.59 -10.99
CA GLY A 94 16.31 -3.60 -10.69
C GLY A 94 15.43 -3.41 -11.92
N TYR A 95 14.17 -3.81 -11.79
CA TYR A 95 13.19 -3.69 -12.87
C TYR A 95 11.91 -3.01 -12.39
N ILE A 96 11.41 -2.10 -13.21
CA ILE A 96 10.09 -1.49 -13.05
C ILE A 96 9.24 -1.94 -14.24
N PHE A 97 8.07 -2.48 -13.98
CA PHE A 97 7.19 -2.99 -15.03
C PHE A 97 5.75 -2.51 -14.83
N GLU A 98 5.04 -2.42 -15.96
CA GLU A 98 3.60 -2.18 -16.00
C GLU A 98 2.90 -3.49 -16.33
N ALA A 99 1.97 -3.91 -15.47
CA ALA A 99 1.25 -5.17 -15.64
C ALA A 99 -0.25 -5.01 -15.36
N ASP A 100 -1.02 -5.88 -16.02
CA ASP A 100 -2.42 -6.14 -15.70
C ASP A 100 -2.49 -7.38 -14.82
N PHE A 101 -3.33 -7.37 -13.78
CA PHE A 101 -3.57 -8.55 -12.96
C PHE A 101 -5.00 -8.62 -12.47
N GLU A 102 -5.50 -9.86 -12.42
CA GLU A 102 -6.78 -10.19 -11.85
C GLU A 102 -6.66 -10.33 -10.33
N TYR A 103 -7.71 -9.97 -9.61
CA TYR A 103 -7.81 -10.15 -8.17
C TYR A 103 -8.92 -11.17 -7.89
N PRO A 104 -8.60 -12.47 -7.76
CA PRO A 104 -9.59 -13.52 -7.56
C PRO A 104 -10.40 -13.34 -6.26
N ASP A 105 -11.70 -13.63 -6.33
CA ASP A 105 -12.62 -13.55 -5.19
C ASP A 105 -12.17 -14.41 -3.99
N GLU A 106 -11.52 -15.54 -4.25
CA GLU A 106 -10.97 -16.44 -3.23
C GLU A 106 -9.89 -15.78 -2.35
N LEU A 107 -9.24 -14.72 -2.82
CA LEU A 107 -8.25 -13.97 -2.05
C LEU A 107 -8.86 -12.85 -1.21
N HIS A 108 -10.15 -12.53 -1.36
CA HIS A 108 -10.76 -11.38 -0.69
C HIS A 108 -10.78 -11.54 0.82
N ASP A 109 -11.15 -12.72 1.31
CA ASP A 109 -11.16 -13.01 2.75
C ASP A 109 -9.74 -13.11 3.31
N LEU A 110 -8.82 -13.72 2.56
CA LEU A 110 -7.42 -13.88 2.97
C LEU A 110 -6.71 -12.53 3.10
N HIS A 111 -6.97 -11.61 2.17
CA HIS A 111 -6.35 -10.30 2.11
C HIS A 111 -7.20 -9.21 2.76
N ASN A 112 -8.21 -9.56 3.56
CA ASN A 112 -9.14 -8.58 4.16
C ASN A 112 -8.45 -7.53 5.04
N CYS A 113 -7.33 -7.89 5.67
CA CYS A 113 -6.56 -7.01 6.53
C CYS A 113 -5.57 -6.14 5.75
N TYR A 114 -5.18 -6.58 4.55
CA TYR A 114 -4.16 -5.93 3.75
C TYR A 114 -4.33 -6.27 2.26
N PRO A 115 -5.32 -5.66 1.57
CA PRO A 115 -5.46 -5.83 0.13
C PRO A 115 -4.21 -5.32 -0.58
N LEU A 116 -3.73 -6.12 -1.52
CA LEU A 116 -2.50 -5.83 -2.26
C LEU A 116 -2.74 -4.82 -3.38
N ALA A 117 -1.65 -4.19 -3.84
CA ALA A 117 -1.66 -3.23 -4.94
C ALA A 117 -2.67 -2.07 -4.75
N PRO A 118 -2.42 -1.18 -3.78
CA PRO A 118 -3.27 -0.01 -3.58
C PRO A 118 -3.21 0.92 -4.79
N GLU A 119 -4.34 1.56 -5.09
CA GLU A 119 -4.50 2.46 -6.24
C GLU A 119 -4.86 3.86 -5.76
N GLU A 120 -4.35 4.87 -6.47
CA GLU A 120 -4.79 6.25 -6.29
C GLU A 120 -6.08 6.47 -7.08
N ILE A 121 -7.20 6.60 -6.37
CA ILE A 121 -8.53 6.73 -6.96
C ILE A 121 -9.39 7.76 -6.25
N GLU A 122 -10.33 8.32 -7.00
CA GLU A 122 -11.44 9.10 -6.46
C GLU A 122 -12.58 8.17 -6.04
N VAL A 123 -12.90 8.11 -4.75
CA VAL A 123 -14.00 7.28 -4.24
C VAL A 123 -15.33 7.99 -4.40
N THR A 124 -16.23 7.39 -5.16
CA THR A 124 -17.57 7.91 -5.39
C THR A 124 -18.54 7.52 -4.27
N VAL A 125 -19.63 8.27 -4.10
CA VAL A 125 -20.67 7.93 -3.10
C VAL A 125 -21.37 6.61 -3.44
N SER A 126 -21.43 6.22 -4.71
CA SER A 126 -21.93 4.89 -5.12
C SER A 126 -21.14 3.76 -4.49
N GLU A 127 -19.81 3.89 -4.41
CA GLU A 127 -18.89 2.89 -3.86
C GLU A 127 -18.87 2.86 -2.34
N CYS A 128 -19.37 3.90 -1.67
CA CYS A 128 -19.49 3.91 -0.21
C CYS A 128 -20.50 2.87 0.28
N SER A 129 -20.15 2.16 1.35
CA SER A 129 -21.06 1.23 2.04
C SER A 129 -22.31 1.94 2.56
N SER A 130 -23.41 1.19 2.74
CA SER A 130 -24.64 1.70 3.37
C SER A 130 -24.38 2.26 4.77
N TYR A 131 -23.44 1.66 5.52
CA TYR A 131 -23.02 2.14 6.83
C TYR A 131 -22.39 3.53 6.74
N THR A 132 -21.41 3.72 5.85
CA THR A 132 -20.75 5.01 5.64
C THR A 132 -21.75 6.09 5.24
N LYS A 133 -22.71 5.75 4.37
CA LYS A 133 -23.80 6.65 3.96
C LYS A 133 -24.70 7.06 5.13
N ASN A 134 -25.02 6.12 6.02
CA ASN A 134 -25.84 6.40 7.20
C ASN A 134 -25.12 7.32 8.19
N ILE A 135 -23.84 7.06 8.48
CA ILE A 135 -23.01 7.91 9.35
C ILE A 135 -22.91 9.33 8.78
N ALA A 136 -22.66 9.46 7.47
CA ALA A 136 -22.60 10.78 6.83
C ALA A 136 -23.91 11.57 7.01
N LYS A 137 -25.07 10.89 6.94
CA LYS A 137 -26.38 11.49 7.17
C LYS A 137 -26.60 11.86 8.63
N GLU A 138 -26.25 10.98 9.57
CA GLU A 138 -26.41 11.19 11.00
C GLU A 138 -25.62 12.40 11.51
N PHE A 139 -24.36 12.52 11.09
CA PHE A 139 -23.48 13.61 11.50
C PHE A 139 -23.56 14.84 10.58
N SER A 140 -24.49 14.86 9.63
CA SER A 140 -24.67 15.97 8.67
C SER A 140 -23.37 16.37 7.96
N ILE A 141 -22.56 15.38 7.58
CA ILE A 141 -21.27 15.60 6.92
C ILE A 141 -21.54 16.12 5.50
N LEU A 142 -21.34 17.41 5.29
CA LEU A 142 -21.40 18.03 3.97
C LEU A 142 -20.29 17.44 3.10
N ARG A 143 -20.69 16.95 1.92
CA ARG A 143 -19.82 16.26 0.97
C ARG A 143 -18.54 17.09 0.74
N SER A 144 -17.40 16.58 1.18
CA SER A 144 -16.11 17.20 0.90
C SER A 144 -15.83 17.15 -0.60
N LYS A 145 -15.03 18.09 -1.11
CA LYS A 145 -14.54 18.06 -2.49
C LYS A 145 -13.91 16.69 -2.73
N SER A 146 -14.25 16.07 -3.85
CA SER A 146 -13.63 14.82 -4.26
C SER A 146 -12.12 15.02 -4.43
N VAL A 147 -11.36 14.11 -3.85
CA VAL A 147 -9.90 14.07 -3.92
C VAL A 147 -9.49 12.64 -4.16
N GLU A 148 -8.43 12.48 -4.93
CA GLU A 148 -7.77 11.19 -5.09
C GLU A 148 -7.17 10.76 -3.75
N LYS A 149 -7.32 9.47 -3.46
CA LYS A 149 -6.76 8.85 -2.26
C LYS A 149 -6.14 7.52 -2.65
N LEU A 150 -5.08 7.15 -1.94
CA LEU A 150 -4.55 5.81 -2.01
C LEU A 150 -5.53 4.86 -1.30
N VAL A 151 -6.13 3.93 -2.04
CA VAL A 151 -7.14 3.00 -1.55
C VAL A 151 -6.71 1.56 -1.77
N ASN A 152 -6.79 0.78 -0.70
CA ASN A 152 -6.61 -0.67 -0.75
C ASN A 152 -7.95 -1.30 -1.17
N ILE A 153 -8.03 -1.75 -2.42
CA ILE A 153 -9.24 -2.33 -3.00
C ILE A 153 -8.94 -3.63 -3.73
N SER A 154 -9.72 -4.67 -3.41
CA SER A 154 -9.64 -6.00 -4.03
C SER A 154 -10.40 -5.99 -5.36
N ARG A 155 -9.80 -5.43 -6.40
CA ARG A 155 -10.32 -5.44 -7.78
C ARG A 155 -9.19 -5.67 -8.76
N ASN A 156 -9.54 -6.08 -9.98
CA ASN A 156 -8.57 -6.21 -11.06
C ASN A 156 -7.84 -4.88 -11.30
N LYS A 157 -6.53 -4.97 -11.56
CA LYS A 157 -5.69 -3.83 -11.85
C LYS A 157 -5.29 -3.85 -13.31
N THR A 158 -5.27 -2.67 -13.91
CA THR A 158 -4.81 -2.48 -15.28
C THR A 158 -3.72 -1.44 -15.31
N LYS A 159 -2.69 -1.70 -16.11
CA LYS A 159 -1.52 -0.83 -16.29
C LYS A 159 -0.90 -0.41 -14.96
N TYR A 160 -0.78 -1.35 -14.03
CA TYR A 160 -0.29 -1.08 -12.70
C TYR A 160 1.24 -1.15 -12.68
N VAL A 161 1.88 -0.10 -12.19
CA VAL A 161 3.35 0.01 -12.16
C VAL A 161 3.88 -0.58 -10.85
N LEU A 162 4.84 -1.50 -10.96
CA LEU A 162 5.49 -2.21 -9.87
C LEU A 162 7.00 -2.09 -10.00
N HIS A 163 7.68 -2.03 -8.86
CA HIS A 163 9.13 -2.08 -8.74
C HIS A 163 9.51 -3.38 -8.04
N LEU A 164 10.41 -4.17 -8.64
CA LEU A 164 11.03 -5.29 -7.93
C LEU A 164 12.02 -4.74 -6.92
N GLU A 165 11.92 -5.23 -5.68
CA GLU A 165 12.91 -4.95 -4.66
C GLU A 165 14.29 -5.46 -5.12
N ILE A 166 15.32 -4.68 -4.75
CA ILE A 166 16.72 -4.84 -5.12
C ILE A 166 17.52 -4.88 -3.81
#